data_AF-A0A7W1LEI8-F1
#
_entry.id   AF-A0A7W1LEI8-F1
#
_cell.length_a   1.000
_cell.length_b   1.000
_cell.length_c   1.000
_cell.angle_alpha   90.00
_cell.angle_beta   90.00
_cell.angle_gamma   90.00
#
_symmetry.space_group_name_H-M   'P 1'
#
loop_
_entity.id
_entity.type
_entity.pdbx_description
1 polymer ?
#
loop_
_entity_poly.entity_id
_entity_poly.type
_entity_poly.pdbx_seq_one_letter_code
_entity_poly.pdbx_strand_id
1 'polypeptide(L)' 'MKVVHCPCGKDVEGETDDKLVENVESHIKSDHPEMAESYSREQILEMAHEH' A
#
# COMPACT_ATOMS: atom_id res chain seq x y z
N MET A 1 -3.83 12.54 -6.75
CA MET A 1 -4.09 11.55 -5.67
C MET A 1 -3.01 10.48 -5.74
N LYS A 2 -2.76 9.70 -4.68
CA LYS A 2 -1.72 8.65 -4.75
C LYS A 2 -2.34 7.27 -4.86
N VAL A 3 -1.72 6.39 -5.64
CA VAL A 3 -2.16 5.03 -5.86
C VAL A 3 -0.97 4.07 -5.85
N VAL A 4 -1.14 2.91 -5.22
CA VAL A 4 -0.19 1.80 -5.24
C VAL A 4 -0.84 0.65 -5.99
N HIS A 5 -0.15 0.18 -7.02
CA HIS A 5 -0.51 -1.03 -7.73
C HIS A 5 0.10 -2.23 -7.01
N CYS A 6 -0.69 -2.93 -6.20
CA CYS A 6 -0.19 -4.11 -5.49
C CYS A 6 0.02 -5.27 -6.48
N PRO A 7 1.06 -6.09 -6.30
CA PRO A 7 1.38 -7.21 -7.20
C PRO A 7 0.29 -8.30 -7.22
N CYS A 8 -0.62 -8.30 -6.24
CA CYS A 8 -1.82 -9.14 -6.23
C CYS A 8 -2.90 -8.68 -7.23
N GLY A 9 -2.70 -7.54 -7.89
CA GLY A 9 -3.65 -6.93 -8.84
C GLY A 9 -4.68 -6.00 -8.21
N LYS A 10 -4.53 -5.67 -6.92
CA LYS A 10 -5.39 -4.71 -6.22
C LYS A 10 -4.74 -3.32 -6.27
N ASP A 11 -5.54 -2.33 -6.63
CA ASP A 11 -5.13 -0.93 -6.58
C ASP A 11 -5.59 -0.33 -5.26
N VAL A 12 -4.65 0.26 -4.52
CA VAL A 12 -4.93 0.92 -3.25
C VAL A 12 -4.63 2.39 -3.41
N GLU A 13 -5.61 3.23 -3.14
CA GLU A 13 -5.52 4.68 -3.25
C GLU A 13 -5.49 5.38 -1.89
N GLY A 14 -4.90 6.56 -1.86
CA GLY A 14 -4.79 7.41 -0.69
C GLY A 14 -4.65 8.89 -1.05
N GLU A 15 -5.31 9.73 -0.27
CA GLU A 15 -5.26 11.19 -0.45
C GLU A 15 -3.88 11.77 -0.07
N THR A 16 -3.21 11.13 0.89
CA THR A 16 -1.87 11.48 1.37
C THR A 16 -1.01 10.24 1.48
N ASP A 17 0.30 10.43 1.63
CA ASP A 17 1.25 9.35 1.88
C ASP A 17 0.86 8.48 3.08
N ASP A 18 0.49 9.11 4.19
CA ASP A 18 0.01 8.42 5.38
C ASP A 18 -1.25 7.60 5.11
N LYS A 19 -2.25 8.21 4.46
CA LYS A 19 -3.52 7.52 4.14
C LYS A 19 -3.29 6.30 3.24
N LEU A 20 -2.44 6.46 2.24
CA LEU A 20 -2.08 5.41 1.29
C LEU A 20 -1.40 4.25 2.02
N VAL A 21 -0.42 4.56 2.85
CA VAL A 21 0.33 3.57 3.64
C VAL A 21 -0.60 2.82 4.59
N GLU A 22 -1.45 3.53 5.34
CA GLU A 22 -2.44 2.90 6.22
C GLU A 22 -3.39 1.97 5.45
N ASN A 23 -3.88 2.41 4.29
CA ASN A 23 -4.77 1.60 3.46
C ASN A 23 -4.07 0.35 2.91
N VAL A 24 -2.82 0.48 2.45
CA VAL A 24 -2.02 -0.64 1.93
C VAL A 24 -1.67 -1.61 3.06
N GLU A 25 -1.19 -1.11 4.20
CA GLU A 25 -0.88 -1.94 5.37
C GLU A 25 -2.12 -2.70 5.87
N SER A 26 -3.28 -2.05 5.90
CA SER A 26 -4.54 -2.68 6.33
C SER A 26 -4.96 -3.78 5.34
N HIS A 27 -4.82 -3.52 4.03
CA HIS A 27 -5.01 -4.53 2.99
C HIS A 27 -4.05 -5.72 3.18
N ILE A 28 -2.75 -5.48 3.31
CA ILE A 28 -1.76 -6.54 3.47
C ILE A 28 -2.01 -7.32 4.76
N LYS A 29 -2.28 -6.66 5.89
CA LYS A 29 -2.59 -7.35 7.16
C LYS A 29 -3.84 -8.24 7.06
N SER A 30 -4.83 -7.85 6.27
CA SER A 30 -6.08 -8.61 6.13
C SER A 30 -6.00 -9.72 5.07
N ASP A 31 -5.47 -9.44 3.88
CA ASP A 31 -5.43 -10.37 2.75
C ASP A 31 -4.14 -11.21 2.72
N HIS A 32 -3.05 -10.68 3.28
CA HIS A 32 -1.69 -11.25 3.23
C HIS A 32 -0.94 -11.11 4.58
N PRO A 33 -1.48 -11.65 5.68
CA PRO A 33 -0.92 -11.46 7.02
C PRO A 33 0.55 -11.94 7.13
N GLU A 34 0.94 -12.94 6.34
CA GLU A 34 2.31 -13.43 6.23
C GLU A 34 3.30 -12.44 5.58
N MET A 35 2.80 -11.49 4.80
CA MET A 35 3.60 -10.44 4.13
C MET A 35 3.49 -9.08 4.83
N ALA A 36 2.67 -8.95 5.88
CA ALA A 36 2.47 -7.70 6.61
C ALA A 36 3.76 -7.14 7.22
N GLU A 37 4.71 -8.00 7.55
CA GLU A 37 6.04 -7.60 8.06
C GLU A 37 7.06 -7.36 6.94
N SER A 38 6.75 -7.74 5.69
CA SER A 38 7.65 -7.63 4.54
C SER A 38 7.54 -6.30 3.80
N TYR A 39 6.47 -5.54 4.00
CA TYR A 39 6.25 -4.24 3.37
C TYR A 39 6.39 -3.11 4.39
N SER A 40 7.50 -2.39 4.32
CA SER A 40 7.69 -1.17 5.11
C SER A 40 6.97 0.01 4.46
N ARG A 41 6.63 1.03 5.26
CA ARG A 41 6.08 2.31 4.78
C ARG A 41 6.87 2.87 3.59
N GLU A 42 8.18 2.89 3.67
CA GLU A 42 9.05 3.42 2.62
C GLU A 42 8.87 2.66 1.31
N GLN A 43 8.83 1.32 1.34
CA GLN A 43 8.60 0.50 0.14
C GLN A 43 7.22 0.77 -0.48
N ILE A 44 6.20 0.96 0.35
CA ILE A 44 4.86 1.30 -0.13
C ILE A 44 4.87 2.66 -0.84
N LEU A 45 5.60 3.63 -0.29
CA LEU A 45 5.74 4.97 -0.89
C LEU A 45 6.61 4.96 -2.15
N GLU A 46 7.61 4.09 -2.24
CA GLU A 46 8.39 3.89 -3.47
C GLU A 46 7.54 3.28 -4.60
N MET A 47 6.54 2.46 -4.25
CA MET A 47 5.56 1.91 -5.18
C MET A 47 4.38 2.86 -5.48
N ALA A 48 4.30 3.99 -4.78
CA ALA A 48 3.21 4.94 -4.94
C ALA A 48 3.42 5.79 -6.20
N HIS A 49 2.37 5.88 -7.00
CA HIS A 49 2.31 6.72 -8.18
C HIS A 49 1.33 7.87 -7.96
N GLU A 50 1.67 9.05 -8.50
CA GLU A 50 0.75 10.18 -8.58
C GLU A 50 -0.19 9.99 -9.78
N HIS A 51 -1.48 10.03 -9.50
CA HIS A 51 -2.57 10.03 -10.48
C HIS A 51 -3.22 11.42 -10.51
#